data_AF-A0AAD7EUI2-F1
#
_entry.id   AF-A0AAD7EUI2-F1
#
_cell.length_a   1.000
_cell.length_b   1.000
_cell.length_c   1.000
_cell.angle_alpha   90.00
_cell.angle_beta   90.00
_cell.angle_gamma   90.00
#
_symmetry.space_group_name_H-M   'P 1'
#
loop_
_entity.id
_entity.type
_entity.pdbx_description
1 polymer ?
#
loop_
_entity_poly.entity_id
_entity_poly.type
_entity_poly.pdbx_seq_one_letter_code
_entity_poly.pdbx_strand_id
1 'polypeptide(L)'
;MFKNLVYPLLAAVLATMANAEGCYNGGNTNASPCDQNFADDFCSDVVYGTRSECHVLDSGTHCDFSVTGPASNPTYADCTYAMSQLAYFCNTGGLKTVNGYQYKLDPNDGGSC
;
A
#
# COMPACT_ATOMS: atom_id res chain seq x y z
N MET A 1 7.93 -29.43 -47.34
CA MET A 1 6.64 -28.76 -47.05
C MET A 1 6.63 -28.35 -45.60
N PHE A 2 6.23 -27.11 -45.33
CA PHE A 2 6.24 -26.43 -44.03
C PHE A 2 5.13 -26.89 -43.07
N LYS A 3 5.32 -26.49 -41.79
CA LYS A 3 4.35 -26.20 -40.70
C LYS A 3 4.32 -27.26 -39.59
N ASN A 4 5.01 -26.97 -38.48
CA ASN A 4 4.58 -26.17 -37.33
C ASN A 4 3.61 -26.94 -36.46
N LEU A 5 4.08 -27.44 -35.31
CA LEU A 5 3.26 -27.41 -34.10
C LEU A 5 4.12 -26.88 -32.96
N VAL A 6 3.96 -25.59 -32.76
CA VAL A 6 4.40 -24.82 -31.60
C VAL A 6 3.71 -25.45 -30.40
N TYR A 7 4.47 -26.09 -29.52
CA TYR A 7 3.98 -26.30 -28.16
C TYR A 7 3.81 -24.91 -27.54
N PRO A 8 2.61 -24.55 -27.07
CA PRO A 8 2.45 -23.31 -26.33
C PRO A 8 3.37 -23.43 -25.12
N LEU A 9 4.37 -22.56 -25.08
CA LEU A 9 5.15 -22.33 -23.87
C LEU A 9 4.10 -22.04 -22.81
N LEU A 10 3.97 -22.98 -21.88
CA LEU A 10 3.27 -22.84 -20.63
C LEU A 10 4.08 -21.87 -19.74
N ALA A 11 4.46 -20.71 -20.28
CA ALA A 11 4.70 -19.53 -19.51
C ALA A 11 3.30 -19.04 -19.17
N ALA A 12 2.74 -19.62 -18.12
CA ALA A 12 1.93 -18.86 -17.20
C ALA A 12 2.76 -17.64 -16.83
N VAL A 13 2.66 -16.61 -17.66
CA VAL A 13 2.87 -15.23 -17.28
C VAL A 13 1.73 -14.99 -16.29
N LEU A 14 1.93 -15.50 -15.07
CA LEU A 14 1.59 -14.76 -13.88
C LEU A 14 2.36 -13.45 -14.04
N ALA A 15 1.78 -12.54 -14.83
CA ALA A 15 1.96 -11.13 -14.62
C ALA A 15 1.45 -10.94 -13.19
N THR A 16 2.35 -11.18 -12.24
CA THR A 16 2.30 -10.56 -10.94
C THR A 16 2.06 -9.10 -11.26
N MET A 17 0.85 -8.63 -10.97
CA MET A 17 0.56 -7.23 -11.05
C MET A 17 1.55 -6.58 -10.10
N ALA A 18 2.66 -6.10 -10.64
CA ALA A 18 3.55 -5.19 -9.99
C ALA A 18 2.70 -3.94 -9.82
N ASN A 19 1.91 -3.91 -8.75
CA ASN A 19 1.40 -2.68 -8.19
C ASN A 19 2.66 -1.83 -7.99
N ALA A 20 2.83 -0.83 -8.85
CA ALA A 20 4.05 -0.07 -8.92
C ALA A 20 4.29 0.54 -7.53
N GLU A 21 5.37 0.12 -6.87
CA GLU A 21 5.84 0.80 -5.68
C GLU A 21 6.18 2.25 -6.01
N GLY A 22 5.93 3.14 -5.06
CA GLY A 22 6.19 4.56 -5.22
C GLY A 22 4.95 5.40 -4.96
N CYS A 23 5.12 6.70 -5.19
CA CYS A 23 4.12 7.70 -4.88
C CYS A 23 3.01 7.72 -5.93
N TYR A 24 1.77 7.98 -5.52
CA TYR A 24 0.67 8.15 -6.45
C TYR A 24 0.85 9.43 -7.28
N ASN A 25 0.76 9.33 -8.61
CA ASN A 25 0.79 10.51 -9.48
C ASN A 25 -0.59 11.16 -9.52
N GLY A 26 -0.69 12.42 -9.06
CA GLY A 26 -1.91 13.23 -9.20
C GLY A 26 -2.87 13.18 -8.01
N GLY A 27 -2.43 12.76 -6.82
CA GLY A 27 -3.21 12.95 -5.61
C GLY A 27 -3.40 14.43 -5.30
N ASN A 28 -4.63 14.85 -4.99
CA ASN A 28 -4.95 16.24 -4.65
C ASN A 28 -4.67 16.57 -3.17
N THR A 29 -4.44 15.53 -2.35
CA THR A 29 -4.41 15.64 -0.89
C THR A 29 -3.01 15.34 -0.38
N ASN A 30 -2.52 16.21 0.51
CA ASN A 30 -1.21 16.04 1.14
C ASN A 30 -1.26 14.83 2.10
N ALA A 31 -0.28 13.92 2.01
CA ALA A 31 -0.12 12.75 2.88
C ALA A 31 0.54 13.08 4.22
N SER A 32 1.19 14.25 4.34
CA SER A 32 1.87 14.66 5.56
C SER A 32 0.97 14.73 6.82
N PRO A 33 -0.34 14.98 6.75
CA PRO A 33 -1.24 14.89 7.90
C PRO A 33 -1.60 13.44 8.29
N CYS A 34 -1.38 12.47 7.40
CA CYS A 34 -1.53 11.03 7.67
C CYS A 34 -0.28 10.45 8.35
N ASP A 35 0.48 11.28 9.08
CA ASP A 35 1.80 10.90 9.59
C ASP A 35 1.77 9.90 10.77
N GLN A 36 2.95 9.79 11.39
CA GLN A 36 3.37 8.84 12.40
C GLN A 36 2.29 8.44 13.42
N ASN A 37 1.44 9.34 13.91
CA ASN A 37 0.43 8.96 14.90
C ASN A 37 -0.65 8.01 14.33
N PHE A 38 -1.14 8.26 13.12
CA PHE A 38 -2.14 7.39 12.48
C PHE A 38 -1.49 6.13 11.90
N ALA A 39 -0.26 6.25 11.42
CA ALA A 39 0.54 5.12 11.00
C ALA A 39 0.87 4.18 12.18
N ASP A 40 1.17 4.71 13.37
CA ASP A 40 1.44 3.93 14.57
C ASP A 40 0.19 3.21 15.07
N ASP A 41 -0.95 3.90 15.12
CA ASP A 41 -2.24 3.28 15.48
C ASP A 41 -2.58 2.13 14.52
N PHE A 42 -2.54 2.38 13.20
CA PHE A 42 -2.72 1.34 12.19
C PHE A 42 -1.73 0.18 12.40
N CYS A 43 -0.43 0.47 12.52
CA CYS A 43 0.61 -0.56 12.61
C CYS A 43 0.56 -1.37 13.91
N SER A 44 0.08 -0.80 15.01
CA SER A 44 -0.12 -1.52 16.28
C SER A 44 -1.17 -2.63 16.13
N ASP A 45 -2.13 -2.41 15.23
CA ASP A 45 -3.32 -3.21 14.99
C ASP A 45 -3.16 -4.21 13.83
N VAL A 46 -2.12 -4.03 13.03
CA VAL A 46 -1.75 -4.82 11.84
C VAL A 46 -0.91 -6.05 12.17
N VAL A 47 -0.48 -6.19 13.43
CA VAL A 47 0.18 -7.40 13.97
C VAL A 47 -0.69 -8.66 13.82
N TYR A 48 -1.95 -8.52 13.39
CA TYR A 48 -2.92 -9.59 13.17
C TYR A 48 -3.24 -9.91 11.68
N GLY A 49 -2.52 -9.35 10.69
CA GLY A 49 -2.59 -9.79 9.28
C GLY A 49 -2.94 -8.69 8.26
N THR A 50 -3.58 -9.09 7.13
CA THR A 50 -4.06 -8.18 6.07
C THR A 50 -5.21 -7.34 6.60
N ARG A 51 -5.11 -6.01 6.50
CA ARG A 51 -6.06 -5.06 7.08
C ARG A 51 -6.15 -3.79 6.24
N SER A 52 -7.33 -3.17 6.25
CA SER A 52 -7.55 -1.83 5.74
C SER A 52 -8.24 -0.99 6.82
N GLU A 53 -7.85 0.26 6.95
CA GLU A 53 -8.38 1.19 7.94
C GLU A 53 -8.47 2.58 7.33
N CYS A 54 -9.48 3.34 7.74
CA CYS A 54 -9.66 4.72 7.31
C CYS A 54 -9.72 5.63 8.54
N HIS A 55 -8.94 6.70 8.52
CA HIS A 55 -8.88 7.72 9.58
C HIS A 55 -9.30 9.07 9.03
N VAL A 56 -10.40 9.63 9.55
CA VAL A 56 -10.81 11.00 9.23
C VAL A 56 -9.98 11.98 10.04
N LEU A 57 -9.40 12.96 9.36
CA LEU A 57 -8.67 14.07 9.95
C LEU A 57 -9.58 15.28 10.15
N ASP A 58 -9.27 16.11 11.14
CA ASP A 58 -10.02 17.34 11.47
C ASP A 58 -10.10 18.34 10.30
N SER A 59 -9.21 18.23 9.31
CA SER A 59 -9.22 19.02 8.08
C SER A 59 -10.32 18.64 7.09
N GLY A 60 -11.09 17.57 7.34
CA GLY A 60 -12.08 17.05 6.39
C GLY A 60 -11.47 16.21 5.26
N THR A 61 -10.24 15.74 5.46
CA THR A 61 -9.54 14.74 4.63
C THR A 61 -9.52 13.42 5.39
N HIS A 62 -9.43 12.28 4.71
CA HIS A 62 -9.21 11.00 5.36
C HIS A 62 -7.98 10.28 4.80
N CYS A 63 -7.43 9.37 5.59
CA CYS A 63 -6.26 8.56 5.27
C CYS A 63 -6.67 7.10 5.22
N ASP A 64 -6.64 6.51 4.02
CA ASP A 64 -6.84 5.08 3.84
C ASP A 64 -5.51 4.35 3.93
N PHE A 65 -5.38 3.52 4.96
CA PHE A 65 -4.26 2.63 5.16
C PHE A 65 -4.66 1.22 4.74
N SER A 66 -3.77 0.50 4.07
CA SER A 66 -3.94 -0.93 3.94
C SER A 66 -2.63 -1.69 3.89
N VAL A 67 -2.70 -2.95 4.26
CA VAL A 67 -1.60 -3.90 4.19
C VAL A 67 -2.12 -5.21 3.61
N THR A 68 -1.45 -5.72 2.59
CA THR A 68 -1.75 -6.99 1.94
C THR A 68 -0.48 -7.80 1.80
N GLY A 69 -0.55 -9.13 1.89
CA GLY A 69 0.65 -9.94 1.80
C GLY A 69 0.46 -11.43 2.10
N PRO A 70 1.56 -12.14 2.41
CA PRO A 70 1.55 -13.55 2.79
C PRO A 70 0.70 -13.83 4.03
N ALA A 71 0.41 -15.11 4.29
CA ALA A 71 -0.43 -15.55 5.42
C ALA A 71 0.18 -15.33 6.81
N SER A 72 1.49 -15.06 6.90
CA SER A 72 2.11 -14.61 8.15
C SER A 72 1.63 -13.20 8.52
N ASN A 73 1.96 -12.74 9.72
CA ASN A 73 1.67 -11.36 10.10
C ASN A 73 2.86 -10.44 9.77
N PRO A 74 2.61 -9.23 9.25
CA PRO A 74 3.65 -8.20 9.16
C PRO A 74 4.14 -7.80 10.55
N THR A 75 5.39 -7.34 10.64
CA THR A 75 5.91 -6.81 11.90
C THR A 75 5.53 -5.34 12.07
N TYR A 76 5.36 -4.90 13.31
CA TYR A 76 5.13 -3.48 13.63
C TYR A 76 6.26 -2.59 13.06
N ALA A 77 7.52 -3.05 13.14
CA ALA A 77 8.67 -2.32 12.61
C ALA A 77 8.63 -2.18 11.08
N ASP A 78 8.25 -3.23 10.35
CA ASP A 78 8.13 -3.16 8.88
C ASP A 78 7.00 -2.23 8.45
N CYS A 79 5.87 -2.28 9.17
CA CYS A 79 4.72 -1.43 8.90
C CYS A 79 5.03 0.05 9.14
N THR A 80 5.58 0.40 10.31
CA THR A 80 5.94 1.78 10.64
C THR A 80 7.02 2.33 9.71
N TYR A 81 8.01 1.50 9.35
CA TYR A 81 8.99 1.87 8.34
C TYR A 81 8.33 2.16 6.99
N ALA A 82 7.46 1.29 6.50
CA ALA A 82 6.78 1.49 5.21
C ALA A 82 5.90 2.74 5.20
N MET A 83 5.09 2.93 6.24
CA MET A 83 4.18 4.08 6.35
C MET A 83 4.94 5.40 6.50
N SER A 84 6.02 5.44 7.29
CA SER A 84 6.86 6.64 7.38
C SER A 84 7.49 7.01 6.03
N GLN A 85 7.98 6.02 5.26
CA GLN A 85 8.54 6.26 3.94
C GLN A 85 7.50 6.86 2.99
N LEU A 86 6.26 6.36 3.03
CA LEU A 86 5.17 6.90 2.22
C LEU A 86 4.77 8.31 2.66
N ALA A 87 4.56 8.55 3.96
CA ALA A 87 4.15 9.86 4.46
C ALA A 87 5.21 10.95 4.22
N TYR A 88 6.51 10.63 4.37
CA TYR A 88 7.59 11.62 4.22
C TYR A 88 8.02 11.86 2.77
N PHE A 89 8.06 10.83 1.94
CA PHE A 89 8.60 10.93 0.58
C PHE A 89 7.53 10.96 -0.51
N CYS A 90 6.28 10.64 -0.17
CA CYS A 90 5.16 10.67 -1.09
C CYS A 90 4.05 11.60 -0.60
N ASN A 91 4.11 12.85 -1.06
CA ASN A 91 3.11 13.89 -0.74
C ASN A 91 1.67 13.49 -1.03
N THR A 92 1.42 12.49 -1.87
CA THR A 92 0.10 12.04 -2.32
C THR A 92 -0.21 10.62 -1.86
N GLY A 93 0.58 10.08 -0.93
CA GLY A 93 0.54 8.68 -0.57
C GLY A 93 1.16 7.80 -1.65
N GLY A 94 1.04 6.49 -1.48
CA GLY A 94 1.62 5.53 -2.40
C GLY A 94 1.61 4.10 -1.90
N LEU A 95 2.47 3.30 -2.51
CA LEU A 95 2.66 1.89 -2.21
C LEU A 95 4.11 1.61 -1.83
N LYS A 96 4.31 0.84 -0.77
CA LYS A 96 5.63 0.38 -0.32
C LYS A 96 5.57 -1.09 0.08
N THR A 97 6.53 -1.86 -0.36
CA THR A 97 6.64 -3.29 -0.08
C THR A 97 7.81 -3.54 0.86
N VAL A 98 7.57 -4.26 1.94
CA VAL A 98 8.59 -4.66 2.92
C VAL A 98 8.34 -6.12 3.29
N ASN A 99 9.36 -6.97 3.17
CA ASN A 99 9.29 -8.41 3.50
C ASN A 99 8.10 -9.15 2.85
N GLY A 100 7.72 -8.75 1.63
CA GLY A 100 6.62 -9.36 0.88
C GLY A 100 5.22 -8.82 1.20
N TYR A 101 5.09 -7.91 2.17
CA TYR A 101 3.85 -7.18 2.44
C TYR A 101 3.84 -5.86 1.69
N GLN A 102 2.75 -5.57 1.00
CA GLN A 102 2.49 -4.29 0.38
C GLN A 102 1.64 -3.42 1.32
N TYR A 103 2.21 -2.30 1.71
CA TYR A 103 1.61 -1.24 2.50
C TYR A 103 1.16 -0.13 1.56
N LYS A 104 -0.05 0.38 1.82
CA LYS A 104 -0.69 1.47 1.10
C LYS A 104 -1.00 2.59 2.08
N LEU A 105 -0.69 3.81 1.67
CA LEU A 105 -1.16 5.04 2.29
C LEU A 105 -1.82 5.87 1.19
N ASP A 106 -3.08 6.24 1.35
CA ASP A 106 -3.85 6.95 0.34
C ASP A 106 -4.66 8.08 0.99
N PRO A 107 -4.13 9.32 0.98
CA PRO A 107 -4.86 10.49 1.45
C PRO A 107 -5.93 10.88 0.44
N ASN A 108 -7.16 11.00 0.90
CA ASN A 108 -8.32 11.34 0.09
C ASN A 108 -9.04 12.57 0.64
N ASP A 109 -9.60 13.36 -0.28
CA ASP A 109 -10.50 14.46 0.06
C ASP A 109 -11.86 13.91 0.49
N GLY A 110 -12.45 14.49 1.54
CA GLY A 110 -13.74 14.08 2.07
C GLY A 110 -13.64 13.68 3.53
N GLY A 111 -14.56 14.17 4.36
CA GLY A 111 -14.54 13.94 5.81
C GLY A 111 -15.19 12.63 6.24
N SER A 112 -15.18 11.59 5.39
CA SER A 112 -15.88 10.34 5.65
C SER A 112 -15.06 9.13 5.24
N CYS A 113 -14.99 8.18 6.17
CA CYS A 113 -14.84 6.75 5.93
C CYS A 113 -16.25 6.13 5.85
#